data_AF-A0A3M1PJK7-F1
#
_entry.id   AF-A0A3M1PJK7-F1
#
_cell.length_a   1.000
_cell.length_b   1.000
_cell.length_c   1.000
_cell.angle_alpha   90.00
_cell.angle_beta   90.00
_cell.angle_gamma   90.00
#
_symmetry.space_group_name_H-M   'P 1'
#
loop_
_entity.id
_entity.type
_entity.pdbx_description
1 polymer ?
#
loop_
_entity_poly.entity_id
_entity_poly.type
_entity_poly.pdbx_seq_one_letter_code
_entity_poly.pdbx_strand_id
1 'polypeptide(L)'
;MGLVALSMIMGGGIAAFIDIPSMLIVFGGSVAATLVNFPFKDVMGVMKVTKKVLFETPITPQKYINQIVEISKKARTNGLLAIEEDLKNVDEDFMKVTLQHVVNGTDAEDLNKI
;
A
#
# COMPACT_ATOMS: atom_id res chain seq x y z
N MET A 1 -11.70 17.62 12.54
CA MET A 1 -12.32 16.91 13.69
C MET A 1 -12.69 17.85 14.83
N GLY A 2 -11.76 18.62 15.40
CA GLY A 2 -12.04 19.50 16.56
C GLY A 2 -13.15 20.54 16.34
N LEU A 3 -13.18 21.19 15.18
CA LEU A 3 -14.20 22.21 14.84
C LEU A 3 -15.62 21.60 14.73
N VAL A 4 -15.74 20.41 14.13
CA VAL A 4 -17.01 19.71 13.97
C VAL A 4 -17.52 19.22 15.33
N ALA A 5 -16.65 18.64 16.16
CA ALA A 5 -17.01 18.20 17.50
C ALA A 5 -17.46 19.38 18.40
N LEU A 6 -16.76 20.52 18.34
CA LEU A 6 -17.15 21.74 19.06
C LEU A 6 -18.55 22.23 18.63
N SER A 7 -18.83 22.24 17.33
CA SER A 7 -20.14 22.67 16.82
C SER A 7 -21.30 21.77 17.29
N MET A 8 -21.08 20.45 17.37
CA MET A 8 -22.08 19.48 17.85
C MET A 8 -22.36 19.67 19.35
N ILE A 9 -21.34 19.97 20.14
CA ILE A 9 -21.47 20.20 21.59
C ILE A 9 -22.19 21.53 21.86
N MET A 10 -21.87 22.60 21.12
CA MET A 10 -22.48 23.92 21.31
C MET A 10 -23.92 24.01 20.76
N GLY A 11 -24.28 23.21 19.76
CA GLY A 11 -25.60 23.27 19.12
C GLY A 11 -26.71 22.60 19.92
N GLY A 12 -26.65 21.28 20.09
CA GLY A 12 -27.74 20.48 20.70
C GLY A 12 -27.30 19.19 21.37
N GLY A 13 -26.00 18.98 21.53
CA GLY A 13 -25.42 17.75 22.06
C GLY A 13 -25.25 16.66 20.99
N ILE A 14 -24.26 15.79 21.21
CA ILE A 14 -23.87 14.72 20.25
C ILE A 14 -25.02 13.75 19.97
N ALA A 15 -25.89 13.51 20.96
CA ALA A 15 -27.03 12.59 20.83
C ALA A 15 -28.02 13.01 19.73
N ALA A 16 -28.16 14.30 19.44
CA ALA A 16 -29.04 14.80 18.38
C ALA A 16 -28.55 14.45 16.96
N PHE A 17 -27.28 14.05 16.82
CA PHE A 17 -26.67 13.70 15.53
C PHE A 17 -26.59 12.18 15.30
N ILE A 18 -27.00 11.37 16.28
CA ILE A 18 -26.99 9.91 16.18
C ILE A 18 -28.41 9.44 15.87
N ASP A 19 -28.70 9.25 14.59
CA ASP A 19 -29.98 8.72 14.11
C ASP A 19 -29.77 7.37 13.39
N ILE A 20 -30.33 6.30 13.96
CA ILE A 20 -30.16 4.93 13.46
C ILE A 20 -30.70 4.78 12.02
N PRO A 21 -31.92 5.24 11.68
CA PRO A 21 -32.42 5.21 10.31
C PRO A 21 -31.51 5.92 9.29
N SER A 22 -31.04 7.13 9.61
CA SER A 22 -30.14 7.89 8.73
C SER A 22 -28.82 7.17 8.50
N MET A 23 -28.25 6.56 9.55
CA MET A 23 -27.04 5.75 9.40
C MET A 23 -27.27 4.55 8.48
N LEU A 24 -28.41 3.84 8.59
CA LEU A 24 -28.73 2.71 7.71
C LEU A 24 -28.86 3.14 6.25
N ILE A 25 -29.50 4.28 5.98
CA ILE A 25 -29.65 4.79 4.61
C ILE A 25 -28.29 5.22 4.03
N VAL A 26 -27.48 5.93 4.80
CA VAL A 26 -26.18 6.42 4.32
C VAL A 26 -25.18 5.28 4.17
N PHE A 27 -24.97 4.46 5.20
CA PHE A 27 -24.03 3.33 5.11
C PHE A 27 -24.54 2.26 4.16
N GLY A 28 -25.80 1.85 4.29
CA GLY A 28 -26.40 0.83 3.43
C GLY A 28 -26.45 1.28 1.97
N GLY A 29 -26.86 2.53 1.72
CA GLY A 29 -26.89 3.11 0.38
C GLY A 29 -25.49 3.23 -0.24
N SER A 30 -24.50 3.69 0.53
CA SER A 30 -23.12 3.81 0.05
C SER A 30 -22.50 2.44 -0.29
N VAL A 31 -22.69 1.44 0.59
CA VAL A 31 -22.22 0.07 0.35
C VAL A 31 -22.94 -0.54 -0.86
N ALA A 32 -24.26 -0.42 -0.95
CA ALA A 32 -25.04 -0.93 -2.07
C ALA A 32 -24.64 -0.28 -3.39
N ALA A 33 -24.52 1.05 -3.44
CA ALA A 33 -24.08 1.77 -4.63
C ALA A 33 -22.67 1.34 -5.07
N THR A 34 -21.77 1.11 -4.12
CA THR A 34 -20.41 0.63 -4.42
C THR A 34 -20.44 -0.78 -5.00
N LEU A 35 -21.23 -1.69 -4.42
CA LEU A 35 -21.33 -3.08 -4.88
C LEU A 35 -22.07 -3.25 -6.21
N VAL A 36 -22.93 -2.30 -6.58
CA VAL A 36 -23.56 -2.27 -7.90
C VAL A 36 -22.54 -1.89 -8.98
N ASN A 37 -21.60 -0.99 -8.67
CA ASN A 37 -20.62 -0.50 -9.64
C ASN A 37 -19.33 -1.33 -9.69
N PHE A 38 -18.96 -2.00 -8.60
CA PHE A 38 -17.69 -2.73 -8.48
C PHE A 38 -17.91 -4.16 -7.97
N PRO A 39 -17.15 -5.14 -8.48
CA PRO A 39 -17.23 -6.50 -7.99
C PRO A 39 -16.78 -6.55 -6.53
N PHE A 40 -17.46 -7.39 -5.74
CA PHE A 40 -17.22 -7.52 -4.30
C PHE A 40 -15.75 -7.77 -3.91
N LYS A 41 -15.01 -8.50 -4.75
CA LYS A 41 -13.58 -8.78 -4.56
C LYS A 41 -12.73 -7.50 -4.53
N ASP A 42 -13.04 -6.53 -5.38
CA ASP A 42 -12.27 -5.28 -5.48
C ASP A 42 -12.57 -4.39 -4.27
N VAL A 43 -13.83 -4.32 -3.84
CA VAL A 43 -14.25 -3.57 -2.64
C VAL A 43 -13.55 -4.09 -1.38
N MET A 44 -13.44 -5.42 -1.23
CA MET A 44 -12.65 -6.02 -0.16
C MET A 44 -11.15 -5.72 -0.29
N GLY A 45 -10.62 -5.69 -1.52
CA GLY A 45 -9.23 -5.35 -1.79
C GLY A 45 -8.87 -3.93 -1.35
N VAL A 46 -9.77 -2.96 -1.61
CA VAL A 46 -9.59 -1.56 -1.20
C VAL A 46 -9.42 -1.44 0.31
N MET A 47 -10.22 -2.15 1.11
CA MET A 47 -10.08 -2.14 2.57
C MET A 47 -8.69 -2.59 3.04
N LYS A 48 -8.09 -3.57 2.36
CA LYS A 48 -6.71 -4.03 2.65
C LYS A 48 -5.68 -2.95 2.30
N VAL A 49 -5.82 -2.29 1.15
CA VAL A 49 -4.92 -1.23 0.71
C VAL A 49 -5.03 0.00 1.61
N THR A 50 -6.24 0.44 1.95
CA THR A 50 -6.47 1.55 2.88
C THR A 50 -5.83 1.28 4.24
N LYS A 51 -5.97 0.05 4.76
CA LYS A 51 -5.28 -0.35 5.99
C LYS A 51 -3.76 -0.28 5.83
N LYS A 52 -3.21 -0.77 4.71
CA LYS A 52 -1.77 -0.70 4.42
C LYS A 52 -1.28 0.76 4.48
N VAL A 53 -1.96 1.66 3.77
CA VAL A 53 -1.55 3.08 3.70
C VAL A 53 -1.65 3.79 5.06
N LEU A 54 -2.67 3.47 5.87
CA LEU A 54 -2.88 4.15 7.15
C LEU A 54 -1.93 3.66 8.25
N PHE A 55 -1.51 2.40 8.22
CA PHE A 55 -0.75 1.77 9.29
C PHE A 55 0.71 1.46 8.95
N GLU A 56 1.09 1.43 7.67
CA GLU A 56 2.45 1.08 7.27
C GLU A 56 3.37 2.31 7.26
N THR A 57 4.54 2.14 7.87
CA THR A 57 5.55 3.21 7.93
C THR A 57 6.23 3.34 6.56
N PRO A 58 6.26 4.54 5.96
CA PRO A 58 7.00 4.73 4.72
C PRO A 58 8.49 4.48 4.95
N ILE A 59 9.06 3.53 4.21
CA ILE A 59 10.50 3.35 4.16
C ILE A 59 11.12 4.58 3.49
N THR A 60 12.19 5.12 4.08
CA THR A 60 12.84 6.31 3.53
C THR A 60 13.56 5.99 2.22
N PRO A 61 13.52 6.88 1.21
CA PRO A 61 14.25 6.71 -0.05
C PRO A 61 15.75 6.41 0.16
N GLN A 62 16.34 7.00 1.20
CA GLN A 62 17.75 6.79 1.53
C GLN A 62 18.09 5.32 1.84
N LYS A 63 17.18 4.58 2.49
CA LYS A 63 17.38 3.16 2.78
C LYS A 63 17.44 2.34 1.49
N TYR A 64 16.54 2.62 0.54
CA TYR A 64 16.54 1.97 -0.77
C TYR A 64 17.82 2.23 -1.56
N ILE A 65 18.28 3.49 -1.60
CA ILE A 65 19.51 3.85 -2.32
C ILE A 65 20.69 3.06 -1.76
N ASN A 66 20.85 3.03 -0.43
CA ASN A 66 21.94 2.30 0.21
C ASN A 66 21.88 0.80 -0.11
N GLN A 67 20.68 0.21 -0.08
CA GLN A 67 20.46 -1.20 -0.39
C GLN A 67 20.82 -1.53 -1.85
N ILE A 68 20.39 -0.71 -2.82
CA ILE A 68 20.71 -0.89 -4.25
C ILE A 68 22.23 -0.78 -4.48
N VAL A 69 22.88 0.20 -3.85
CA VAL A 69 24.34 0.39 -3.97
C VAL A 69 25.11 -0.80 -3.39
N GLU A 70 24.67 -1.35 -2.25
CA GLU A 70 25.28 -2.53 -1.65
C GLU A 70 25.18 -3.75 -2.56
N ILE A 71 23.98 -4.03 -3.06
CA ILE A 71 23.72 -5.14 -3.98
C ILE A 71 24.54 -4.98 -5.27
N SER A 72 24.64 -3.77 -5.82
CA SER A 72 25.45 -3.47 -7.00
C SER A 72 26.94 -3.72 -6.77
N LYS A 73 27.47 -3.37 -5.59
CA LYS A 73 28.88 -3.63 -5.21
C LYS A 73 29.16 -5.13 -5.10
N LYS A 74 28.25 -5.89 -4.49
CA LYS A 74 28.35 -7.35 -4.37
C LYS A 74 28.29 -8.01 -5.75
N ALA A 75 27.35 -7.60 -6.60
CA ALA A 75 27.23 -8.10 -7.96
C ALA A 75 28.51 -7.90 -8.78
N ARG A 76 29.17 -6.74 -8.62
CA ARG A 76 30.43 -6.44 -9.31
C ARG A 76 31.61 -7.30 -8.83
N THR A 77 31.67 -7.60 -7.53
CA THR A 77 32.80 -8.30 -6.92
C THR A 77 32.66 -9.82 -6.99
N ASN A 78 31.46 -10.32 -6.74
CA ASN A 78 31.17 -11.74 -6.54
C ASN A 78 30.35 -12.34 -7.70
N GLY A 79 29.94 -11.54 -8.67
CA GLY A 79 29.10 -11.97 -9.79
C GLY A 79 27.63 -12.17 -9.41
N LEU A 80 26.88 -12.81 -10.33
CA LEU A 80 25.43 -12.96 -10.26
C LEU A 80 24.93 -13.80 -9.07
N LEU A 81 25.74 -14.77 -8.64
CA LEU A 81 25.40 -15.70 -7.55
C LEU A 81 25.20 -14.97 -6.21
N ALA A 82 25.91 -13.86 -5.99
CA ALA A 82 25.75 -13.06 -4.77
C ALA A 82 24.40 -12.32 -4.72
N ILE A 83 23.75 -12.09 -5.86
CA ILE A 83 22.41 -11.50 -5.90
C ILE A 83 21.36 -12.54 -5.47
N GLU A 84 21.57 -13.81 -5.79
CA GLU A 84 20.64 -14.89 -5.40
C GLU A 84 20.56 -15.10 -3.88
N GLU A 85 21.68 -14.90 -3.17
CA GLU A 85 21.70 -14.94 -1.71
C GLU A 85 20.96 -13.75 -1.09
N ASP A 86 21.17 -12.54 -1.65
CA ASP A 86 20.52 -11.32 -1.19
C ASP A 86 19.01 -11.30 -1.48
N LEU A 87 18.54 -11.97 -2.54
CA LEU A 87 17.10 -12.12 -2.88
C LEU A 87 16.25 -12.71 -1.76
N LYS A 88 16.85 -13.49 -0.85
CA LYS A 88 16.15 -14.07 0.30
C LYS A 88 15.93 -13.08 1.44
N ASN A 89 16.72 -11.99 1.46
CA ASN A 89 16.78 -11.01 2.54
C ASN A 89 16.17 -9.65 2.15
N VAL A 90 15.62 -9.53 0.94
CA VAL A 90 14.90 -8.33 0.49
C VAL A 90 13.45 -8.41 0.97
N ASP A 91 13.07 -7.47 1.84
CA ASP A 91 11.71 -7.37 2.41
C ASP A 91 10.67 -6.85 1.41
N GLU A 92 11.11 -6.10 0.39
CA GLU A 92 10.22 -5.37 -0.50
C GLU A 92 9.98 -6.16 -1.81
N ASP A 93 8.70 -6.37 -2.12
CA ASP A 93 8.28 -7.24 -3.22
C ASP A 93 8.76 -6.74 -4.59
N PHE A 94 8.70 -5.44 -4.86
CA PHE A 94 9.13 -4.88 -6.15
C PHE A 94 10.63 -5.08 -6.40
N MET A 95 11.48 -4.80 -5.41
CA MET A 95 12.93 -4.98 -5.49
C MET A 95 13.31 -6.47 -5.61
N LYS A 96 12.56 -7.35 -4.95
CA LYS A 96 12.74 -8.80 -5.09
C LYS A 96 12.43 -9.28 -6.51
N VAL A 97 11.30 -8.84 -7.07
CA VAL A 97 10.89 -9.19 -8.43
C VAL A 97 11.88 -8.65 -9.47
N THR A 98 12.26 -7.37 -9.37
CA THR A 98 13.23 -6.78 -10.31
C THR A 98 14.59 -7.46 -10.25
N LEU A 99 15.12 -7.76 -9.05
CA LEU A 99 16.38 -8.50 -8.93
C LEU A 99 16.28 -9.93 -9.48
N GLN A 100 15.15 -10.62 -9.33
CA GLN A 100 14.93 -11.92 -9.96
C GLN A 100 14.98 -11.83 -11.48
N HIS A 101 14.35 -10.82 -12.08
CA HIS A 101 14.41 -10.62 -13.53
C HIS A 101 15.82 -10.31 -14.02
N VAL A 102 16.61 -9.53 -13.26
CA VAL A 102 18.02 -9.27 -13.55
C VAL A 102 18.85 -10.55 -13.50
N VAL A 103 18.64 -11.40 -12.49
CA VAL A 103 19.31 -12.72 -12.39
C VAL A 103 18.94 -13.63 -13.57
N ASN A 104 17.68 -13.58 -14.02
CA ASN A 104 17.23 -14.35 -15.17
C ASN A 104 17.70 -13.79 -16.53
N GLY A 105 18.47 -12.69 -16.53
CA GLY A 105 19.01 -12.10 -17.76
C GLY A 105 17.97 -11.35 -18.60
N THR A 106 16.93 -10.82 -17.97
CA THR A 106 15.93 -9.98 -18.66
C THR A 106 16.59 -8.69 -19.15
N ASP A 107 16.34 -8.31 -20.41
CA ASP A 107 16.88 -7.07 -20.98
C ASP A 107 16.37 -5.84 -20.24
N ALA A 108 17.22 -4.81 -20.13
CA ALA A 108 16.91 -3.57 -19.43
C ALA A 108 15.67 -2.85 -20.00
N GLU A 109 15.44 -2.97 -21.31
CA GLU A 109 14.27 -2.39 -21.98
C GLU A 109 12.95 -3.05 -21.57
N ASP A 110 12.97 -4.36 -21.30
CA ASP A 110 11.80 -5.10 -20.84
C ASP A 110 11.59 -4.95 -19.34
N LEU A 111 12.68 -4.84 -18.57
CA LEU A 111 12.65 -4.48 -17.15
C LEU A 111 12.00 -3.12 -16.89
N ASN A 112 12.25 -2.11 -17.75
CA ASN A 112 11.66 -0.77 -17.60
C ASN A 112 10.15 -0.72 -17.85
N LYS A 113 9.55 -1.78 -18.41
CA LYS A 113 8.11 -1.86 -18.70
C LYS A 113 7.30 -2.47 -17.55
N ILE A 114 7.98 -3.01 -16.53
CA ILE A 114 7.39 -3.62 -15.33
C ILE A 114 7.18 -2.54 -14.27
#